data_AF-A0A416L7V2-F1
#
_entry.id   AF-A0A416L7V2-F1
#
_cell.length_a   1.000
_cell.length_b   1.000
_cell.length_c   1.000
_cell.angle_alpha   90.00
_cell.angle_beta   90.00
_cell.angle_gamma   90.00
#
_symmetry.space_group_name_H-M   'P 1'
#
loop_
_entity.id
_entity.type
_entity.pdbx_description
1 polymer ?
#
loop_
_entity_poly.entity_id
_entity_poly.type
_entity_poly.pdbx_seq_one_letter_code
_entity_poly.pdbx_strand_id
1 'polypeptide(L)'
;MVMLEAIGKAAMLEQFAEEAAELAQAALKAARIERGENPTPVTKEEAEKHLIEGYTDVRQCATELGLMVDYDQIMRKERRFCDRISAWNSSKLKENISSENKDIPEAQKPKKILHRKQRYGTPWLCPVCEADQVKVEFFNTDGSPVKEKFTYCWKCGQKLDWGDIVN
;
A
#
# COMPACT_ATOMS: atom_id res chain seq x y z
N MET A 1 -29.90 3.05 -0.89
CA MET A 1 -30.26 3.59 -2.23
C MET A 1 -30.71 5.03 -2.20
N VAL A 2 -30.93 5.65 -1.04
CA VAL A 2 -31.40 7.04 -0.92
C VAL A 2 -30.43 8.02 -1.60
N MET A 3 -29.12 7.78 -1.47
CA MET A 3 -28.10 8.67 -2.06
C MET A 3 -27.92 8.43 -3.55
N LEU A 4 -27.89 7.17 -4.00
CA LEU A 4 -27.77 6.84 -5.42
C LEU A 4 -28.93 7.44 -6.25
N GLU A 5 -30.15 7.40 -5.71
CA GLU A 5 -31.34 7.99 -6.35
C GLU A 5 -31.28 9.53 -6.38
N ALA A 6 -30.68 10.16 -5.37
CA ALA A 6 -30.59 11.61 -5.26
C ALA A 6 -29.52 12.24 -6.17
N ILE A 7 -28.32 11.64 -6.25
CA ILE A 7 -27.17 12.25 -6.97
C ILE A 7 -26.82 11.53 -8.29
N GLY A 8 -27.40 10.35 -8.51
CA GLY A 8 -27.13 9.54 -9.68
C GLY A 8 -25.85 8.70 -9.60
N LYS A 9 -25.75 7.73 -10.51
CA LYS A 9 -24.69 6.71 -10.47
C LYS A 9 -23.29 7.24 -10.71
N ALA A 10 -23.11 8.24 -11.57
CA ALA A 10 -21.80 8.81 -11.86
C ALA A 10 -21.19 9.48 -10.61
N ALA A 11 -21.94 10.39 -9.98
CA ALA A 11 -21.50 11.05 -8.75
C ALA A 11 -21.27 10.05 -7.59
N MET A 12 -22.08 8.99 -7.51
CA MET A 12 -21.86 7.94 -6.50
C MET A 12 -20.57 7.13 -6.75
N LEU A 13 -20.18 6.92 -8.01
CA LEU A 13 -18.88 6.31 -8.35
C LEU A 13 -17.72 7.25 -8.05
N GLU A 14 -17.89 8.55 -8.27
CA GLU A 14 -16.90 9.58 -7.91
C GLU A 14 -16.67 9.60 -6.39
N GLN A 15 -17.75 9.61 -5.58
CA GLN A 15 -17.63 9.48 -4.12
C GLN A 15 -16.96 8.17 -3.72
N PHE A 16 -17.38 7.03 -4.29
CA PHE A 16 -16.72 5.75 -3.99
C PHE A 16 -15.21 5.76 -4.26
N ALA A 17 -14.77 6.46 -5.31
CA ALA A 17 -13.35 6.60 -5.62
C ALA A 17 -12.62 7.52 -4.64
N GLU A 18 -13.25 8.62 -4.22
CA GLU A 18 -12.73 9.55 -3.20
C GLU A 18 -12.53 8.83 -1.86
N GLU A 19 -13.57 8.16 -1.35
CA GLU A 19 -13.51 7.40 -0.09
C GLU A 19 -12.45 6.29 -0.13
N ALA A 20 -12.29 5.61 -1.28
CA ALA A 20 -11.28 4.59 -1.45
C ALA A 20 -9.85 5.17 -1.42
N ALA A 21 -9.67 6.39 -1.93
CA ALA A 21 -8.38 7.09 -1.85
C ALA A 21 -8.07 7.51 -0.42
N GLU A 22 -9.05 8.01 0.33
CA GLU A 22 -8.89 8.35 1.75
C GLU A 22 -8.56 7.13 2.61
N LEU A 23 -9.29 6.02 2.42
CA LEU A 23 -9.00 4.74 3.08
C LEU A 23 -7.57 4.26 2.76
N ALA A 24 -7.13 4.38 1.50
CA ALA A 24 -5.78 4.02 1.12
C ALA A 24 -4.73 4.86 1.88
N GLN A 25 -4.97 6.17 2.04
CA GLN A 25 -4.09 7.04 2.81
C GLN A 25 -4.09 6.69 4.31
N ALA A 26 -5.25 6.40 4.90
CA ALA A 26 -5.37 5.98 6.30
C ALA A 26 -4.59 4.69 6.56
N ALA A 27 -4.73 3.69 5.68
CA ALA A 27 -4.01 2.42 5.76
C ALA A 27 -2.49 2.61 5.66
N LEU A 28 -2.03 3.49 4.75
CA LEU A 28 -0.61 3.81 4.62
C LEU A 28 -0.04 4.50 5.86
N LYS A 29 -0.81 5.40 6.50
CA LYS A 29 -0.43 6.04 7.77
C LYS A 29 -0.32 5.00 8.89
N ALA A 30 -1.33 4.15 9.09
CA ALA A 30 -1.29 3.08 10.08
C ALA A 30 -0.08 2.15 9.86
N ALA A 31 0.20 1.78 8.61
CA ALA A 31 1.36 0.94 8.28
C ALA A 31 2.71 1.60 8.60
N ARG A 32 2.83 2.93 8.52
CA ARG A 32 4.04 3.67 8.93
C ARG A 32 4.24 3.60 10.45
N ILE A 33 3.15 3.81 11.21
CA ILE A 33 3.15 3.70 12.68
C ILE A 33 3.60 2.31 13.12
N GLU A 34 3.02 1.24 12.56
CA GLU A 34 3.39 -0.14 12.90
C GLU A 34 4.87 -0.46 12.64
N ARG A 35 5.49 0.20 11.66
CA ARG A 35 6.92 0.02 11.36
C ARG A 35 7.83 0.93 12.19
N GLY A 36 7.31 1.97 12.84
CA GLY A 36 8.12 3.01 13.47
C GLY A 36 8.96 3.82 12.47
N GLU A 37 8.58 3.83 11.19
CA GLU A 37 9.29 4.55 10.11
C GLU A 37 8.41 5.69 9.59
N ASN A 38 9.01 6.80 9.12
CA ASN A 38 8.31 7.96 8.54
C ASN A 38 7.23 8.53 9.49
N PRO A 39 7.64 9.25 10.56
CA PRO A 39 6.75 9.71 11.61
C PRO A 39 5.56 10.51 11.05
N THR A 40 4.40 10.31 11.67
CA THR A 40 3.10 10.88 11.28
C THR A 40 2.52 11.68 12.45
N PRO A 41 1.71 12.73 12.21
CA PRO A 41 1.21 13.60 13.30
C PRO A 41 0.12 12.96 14.15
N VAL A 42 -0.40 11.80 13.74
CA VAL A 42 -1.50 11.12 14.41
C VAL A 42 -0.99 9.97 15.26
N THR A 43 -1.66 9.73 16.39
CA THR A 43 -1.36 8.57 17.24
C THR A 43 -1.79 7.26 16.57
N LYS A 44 -1.39 6.13 17.16
CA LYS A 44 -1.84 4.82 16.68
C LYS A 44 -3.36 4.70 16.76
N GLU A 45 -3.95 5.13 17.88
CA GLU A 45 -5.38 5.08 18.12
C GLU A 45 -6.15 5.98 17.12
N GLU A 46 -5.63 7.17 16.82
CA GLU A 46 -6.20 8.07 15.81
C GLU A 46 -6.09 7.46 14.40
N ALA A 47 -4.96 6.84 14.06
CA ALA A 47 -4.80 6.17 12.77
C ALA A 47 -5.74 4.98 12.61
N GLU A 48 -5.96 4.19 13.68
CA GLU A 48 -6.94 3.11 13.70
C GLU A 48 -8.37 3.64 13.51
N LYS A 49 -8.71 4.76 14.18
CA LYS A 49 -10.02 5.40 14.02
C LYS A 49 -10.25 5.87 12.57
N HIS A 50 -9.29 6.56 11.97
CA HIS A 50 -9.38 6.98 10.56
C HIS A 50 -9.46 5.79 9.60
N LEU A 51 -8.80 4.67 9.92
CA LEU A 51 -8.87 3.45 9.11
C LEU A 51 -10.28 2.84 9.14
N ILE A 52 -10.91 2.81 10.32
CA ILE A 52 -12.29 2.31 10.51
C ILE A 52 -13.29 3.22 9.79
N GLU A 53 -13.13 4.53 9.93
CA GLU A 53 -13.97 5.55 9.29
C GLU A 53 -13.94 5.39 7.76
N GLY A 54 -12.75 5.49 7.15
CA GLY A 54 -12.62 5.34 5.70
C GLY A 54 -13.09 3.97 5.17
N TYR A 55 -12.94 2.89 5.94
CA TYR A 55 -13.51 1.59 5.54
C TYR A 55 -15.04 1.62 5.55
N THR A 56 -15.62 2.28 6.54
CA THR A 56 -17.07 2.43 6.69
C THR A 56 -17.65 3.24 5.53
N ASP A 57 -17.00 4.34 5.14
CA ASP A 57 -17.47 5.20 4.04
C ASP A 57 -17.38 4.50 2.67
N VAL A 58 -16.27 3.79 2.42
CA VAL A 58 -16.14 2.91 1.24
C VAL A 58 -17.22 1.84 1.23
N ARG A 59 -17.49 1.20 2.37
CA ARG A 59 -18.51 0.17 2.49
C ARG A 59 -19.92 0.72 2.27
N GLN A 60 -20.19 1.94 2.74
CA GLN A 60 -21.46 2.62 2.55
C GLN A 60 -21.69 2.94 1.06
N CYS A 61 -20.71 3.54 0.39
CA CYS A 61 -20.76 3.80 -1.04
C CYS A 61 -20.94 2.50 -1.87
N ALA A 62 -20.22 1.44 -1.52
CA ALA A 62 -20.40 0.13 -2.16
C ALA A 62 -21.82 -0.43 -1.99
N THR A 63 -22.42 -0.24 -0.81
CA THR A 63 -23.79 -0.64 -0.51
C THR A 63 -24.80 0.17 -1.32
N GLU A 64 -24.62 1.48 -1.42
CA GLU A 64 -25.45 2.36 -2.26
C GLU A 64 -25.38 1.98 -3.74
N LEU A 65 -24.20 1.57 -4.24
CA LEU A 65 -23.99 1.07 -5.60
C LEU A 65 -24.51 -0.36 -5.84
N GLY A 66 -24.99 -1.05 -4.80
CA GLY A 66 -25.43 -2.44 -4.89
C GLY A 66 -24.29 -3.44 -5.14
N LEU A 67 -23.05 -3.09 -4.77
CA LEU A 67 -21.90 -3.97 -4.92
C LEU A 67 -21.91 -5.06 -3.85
N MET A 68 -22.10 -6.31 -4.28
CA MET A 68 -22.03 -7.46 -3.39
C MET A 68 -20.61 -7.98 -3.21
N VAL A 69 -20.38 -8.58 -2.05
CA VAL A 69 -19.11 -9.27 -1.75
C VAL A 69 -19.07 -10.60 -2.50
N ASP A 70 -18.02 -10.80 -3.30
CA ASP A 70 -17.71 -12.08 -3.93
C ASP A 70 -16.81 -12.90 -2.99
N TYR A 71 -17.43 -13.77 -2.19
CA TYR A 71 -16.73 -14.62 -1.22
C TYR A 71 -15.79 -15.64 -1.89
N ASP A 72 -16.14 -16.15 -3.07
CA ASP A 72 -15.28 -17.06 -3.83
C ASP A 72 -13.99 -16.34 -4.25
N GLN A 73 -14.10 -15.09 -4.70
CA GLN A 73 -12.94 -14.28 -5.01
C GLN A 73 -12.07 -14.03 -3.77
N ILE A 74 -12.67 -13.77 -2.61
CA ILE A 74 -11.95 -13.63 -1.33
C ILE A 74 -11.20 -14.91 -0.99
N MET A 75 -11.86 -16.07 -1.02
CA MET A 75 -11.23 -17.36 -0.70
C MET A 75 -10.06 -17.68 -1.65
N ARG A 76 -10.22 -17.40 -2.94
CA ARG A 76 -9.12 -17.55 -3.92
C ARG A 76 -7.96 -16.60 -3.63
N LYS A 77 -8.22 -15.38 -3.16
CA LYS A 77 -7.17 -14.42 -2.75
C LYS A 77 -6.46 -14.90 -1.49
N GLU A 78 -7.20 -15.37 -0.49
CA GLU A 78 -6.64 -15.92 0.75
C GLU A 78 -5.73 -17.11 0.50
N ARG A 79 -6.16 -18.07 -0.35
CA ARG A 79 -5.29 -19.19 -0.75
C ARG A 79 -3.97 -18.71 -1.35
N ARG A 80 -4.02 -17.72 -2.26
CA ARG A 80 -2.80 -17.11 -2.83
C ARG A 80 -1.92 -16.45 -1.76
N PHE A 81 -2.49 -15.96 -0.67
CA PHE A 81 -1.72 -15.35 0.42
C PHE A 81 -1.02 -16.44 1.21
N CYS A 82 -1.73 -17.52 1.57
CA CYS A 82 -1.16 -18.70 2.21
C CYS A 82 -0.02 -19.31 1.38
N ASP A 83 -0.21 -19.47 0.06
CA ASP A 83 0.81 -20.02 -0.84
C ASP A 83 2.08 -19.16 -0.82
N ARG A 84 1.94 -17.82 -0.82
CA ARG A 84 3.09 -16.89 -0.72
C ARG A 84 3.80 -16.99 0.62
N ILE A 85 3.06 -17.12 1.72
CA ILE A 85 3.64 -17.29 3.06
C ILE A 85 4.41 -18.62 3.13
N SER A 86 3.84 -19.72 2.62
CA SER A 86 4.51 -21.03 2.59
C SER A 86 5.78 -21.02 1.74
N ALA A 87 5.76 -20.34 0.59
CA ALA A 87 6.95 -20.16 -0.24
C ALA A 87 8.03 -19.34 0.49
N TRP A 88 7.65 -18.23 1.15
CA TRP A 88 8.56 -17.39 1.93
C TRP A 88 9.18 -18.12 3.12
N ASN A 89 8.38 -18.90 3.85
CA ASN A 89 8.89 -19.73 4.96
C ASN A 89 9.89 -20.77 4.45
N SER A 90 9.59 -21.41 3.32
CA SER A 90 10.46 -22.41 2.69
C SER A 90 11.78 -21.81 2.20
N SER A 91 11.78 -20.58 1.66
CA SER A 91 13.01 -19.89 1.27
C SER A 91 13.83 -19.47 2.50
N LYS A 92 13.19 -18.98 3.56
CA LYS A 92 13.87 -18.60 4.80
C LYS A 92 14.52 -19.79 5.51
N LEU A 93 13.86 -20.95 5.49
CA LEU A 93 14.44 -22.22 5.95
C LEU A 93 15.68 -22.62 5.12
N LYS A 94 15.64 -22.48 3.79
CA LYS A 94 16.79 -22.76 2.92
C LYS A 94 17.94 -21.78 3.15
N GLU A 95 17.65 -20.49 3.34
CA GLU A 95 18.64 -19.47 3.72
C GLU A 95 19.30 -19.82 5.05
N ASN A 96 18.52 -20.13 6.08
CA ASN A 96 19.02 -20.52 7.40
C ASN A 96 19.85 -21.81 7.41
N ILE A 97 19.56 -22.76 6.52
CA ILE A 97 20.35 -23.99 6.34
C ILE A 97 21.65 -23.70 5.55
N SER A 98 21.65 -22.69 4.68
CA SER A 98 22.82 -22.26 3.92
C SER A 98 23.72 -21.24 4.63
N SER A 99 23.24 -20.63 5.73
CA SER A 99 23.90 -19.51 6.42
C SER A 99 24.60 -19.94 7.72
N GLU A 100 25.36 -21.03 7.70
CA GLU A 100 26.48 -21.17 8.65
C GLU A 100 27.69 -20.30 8.26
N ASN A 101 27.61 -19.49 7.19
CA ASN A 101 28.53 -18.38 6.95
C ASN A 101 27.96 -17.33 5.96
N LYS A 102 28.09 -16.04 6.35
CA LYS A 102 28.05 -14.77 5.58
C LYS A 102 26.77 -13.92 5.58
N ASP A 103 26.98 -12.68 6.05
CA ASP A 103 26.45 -11.36 5.66
C ASP A 103 24.96 -11.15 5.31
N ILE A 104 24.44 -10.00 5.76
CA ILE A 104 23.05 -9.53 5.61
C ILE A 104 22.57 -9.64 4.14
N PRO A 105 21.42 -10.28 3.85
CA PRO A 105 20.94 -10.49 2.49
C PRO A 105 20.70 -9.18 1.72
N GLU A 106 21.24 -9.10 0.49
CA GLU A 106 21.17 -7.98 -0.47
C GLU A 106 19.72 -7.46 -0.73
N ALA A 107 18.70 -8.27 -0.43
CA ALA A 107 17.28 -7.96 -0.61
C ALA A 107 16.71 -6.89 0.35
N GLN A 108 17.44 -6.50 1.41
CA GLN A 108 16.99 -5.49 2.38
C GLN A 108 17.54 -4.07 2.12
N LYS A 109 18.52 -3.91 1.21
CA LYS A 109 19.06 -2.58 0.88
C LYS A 109 18.01 -1.77 0.10
N PRO A 110 17.73 -0.51 0.48
CA PRO A 110 16.84 0.37 -0.29
C PRO A 110 17.33 0.51 -1.73
N LYS A 111 16.42 0.39 -2.70
CA LYS A 111 16.70 0.62 -4.12
C LYS A 111 15.91 1.82 -4.62
N LYS A 112 16.57 2.71 -5.36
CA LYS A 112 15.93 3.87 -5.98
C LYS A 112 14.75 3.45 -6.85
N ILE A 113 13.62 4.12 -6.67
CA ILE A 113 12.45 3.87 -7.50
C ILE A 113 12.75 4.24 -8.95
N LEU A 114 12.25 3.44 -9.89
CA LEU A 114 12.43 3.70 -11.31
C LEU A 114 11.32 4.65 -11.78
N HIS A 115 11.68 5.75 -12.44
CA HIS A 115 10.73 6.61 -13.14
C HIS A 115 10.82 6.36 -14.65
N ARG A 116 9.72 5.93 -15.26
CA ARG A 116 9.61 5.67 -16.71
C ARG A 116 8.22 6.07 -17.19
N LYS A 117 8.15 6.98 -18.17
CA LYS A 117 6.87 7.32 -18.81
C LYS A 117 6.28 6.08 -19.46
N GLN A 118 5.03 5.77 -19.14
CA GLN A 118 4.27 4.66 -19.71
C GLN A 118 3.04 5.17 -20.46
N ARG A 119 2.47 4.35 -21.36
CA ARG A 119 1.20 4.66 -22.02
C ARG A 119 0.00 4.53 -21.09
N TYR A 120 0.08 3.61 -20.12
CA TYR A 120 -0.94 3.32 -19.11
C TYR A 120 -0.23 2.96 -17.80
N GLY A 121 -0.89 3.18 -16.66
CA GLY A 121 -0.32 2.95 -15.34
C GLY A 121 0.43 4.16 -14.79
N THR A 122 1.13 3.95 -13.68
CA THR A 122 1.90 5.01 -13.00
C THR A 122 3.33 5.05 -13.54
N PRO A 123 3.94 6.23 -13.71
CA PRO A 123 5.32 6.30 -14.20
C PRO A 123 6.36 5.80 -13.19
N TRP A 124 5.96 5.40 -11.98
CA TRP A 124 6.83 4.92 -10.93
C TRP A 124 6.80 3.40 -10.87
N LEU A 125 7.96 2.76 -10.90
CA LEU A 125 8.09 1.32 -11.02
C LEU A 125 9.06 0.77 -9.98
N CYS A 126 8.74 -0.43 -9.49
CA CYS A 126 9.69 -1.18 -8.69
C CYS A 126 10.93 -1.55 -9.55
N PRO A 127 12.16 -1.24 -9.12
CA PRO A 127 13.38 -1.54 -9.89
C PRO A 127 13.71 -3.04 -9.94
N VAL A 128 12.99 -3.89 -9.20
CA VAL A 128 13.23 -5.35 -9.14
C VAL A 128 12.21 -6.13 -9.94
N CYS A 129 10.93 -5.77 -9.87
CA CYS A 129 9.85 -6.56 -10.46
C CYS A 129 8.94 -5.78 -11.40
N GLU A 130 9.26 -4.50 -11.65
CA GLU A 130 8.57 -3.55 -12.53
C GLU A 130 7.08 -3.35 -12.24
N ALA A 131 6.62 -3.70 -11.04
CA ALA A 131 5.25 -3.37 -10.63
C ALA A 131 5.06 -1.85 -10.54
N ASP A 132 3.95 -1.37 -11.10
CA ASP A 132 3.45 0.00 -10.95
C ASP A 132 3.38 0.40 -9.48
N GLN A 133 3.94 1.54 -9.12
CA GLN A 133 3.94 2.09 -7.77
C GLN A 133 3.20 3.42 -7.76
N VAL A 134 2.44 3.68 -6.71
CA VAL A 134 1.75 4.96 -6.57
C VAL A 134 2.74 5.98 -6.01
N LYS A 135 2.74 7.20 -6.57
CA LYS A 135 3.53 8.31 -6.05
C LYS A 135 3.11 8.57 -4.60
N VAL A 136 4.08 8.63 -3.70
CA VAL A 136 3.82 8.90 -2.28
C VAL A 136 4.34 10.29 -1.93
N GLU A 137 3.52 11.08 -1.25
CA GLU A 137 3.95 12.33 -0.64
C GLU A 137 4.50 12.08 0.76
N PHE A 138 5.62 12.74 1.05
CA PHE A 138 6.33 12.64 2.31
C PHE A 138 6.34 14.02 2.96
N PHE A 139 5.87 14.11 4.20
CA PHE A 139 5.86 15.34 4.98
C PHE A 139 6.22 15.03 6.44
N ASN A 140 6.92 15.96 7.09
CA ASN A 140 7.08 15.96 8.54
C ASN A 140 5.99 16.84 9.16
N THR A 141 5.69 16.58 10.43
CA THR A 141 4.62 17.24 11.18
C THR A 141 4.92 18.70 11.50
N ASP A 142 6.19 19.04 11.61
CA ASP A 142 6.73 20.37 11.88
C ASP A 142 6.99 21.18 10.60
N GLY A 143 6.63 20.65 9.43
CA GLY A 143 6.92 21.26 8.12
C GLY A 143 8.40 21.20 7.71
N SER A 144 9.25 20.53 8.50
CA SER A 144 10.65 20.37 8.14
C SER A 144 10.84 19.41 6.94
N PRO A 145 11.97 19.50 6.22
CA PRO A 145 12.25 18.61 5.10
C PRO A 145 12.34 17.13 5.53
N VAL A 146 11.63 16.24 4.82
CA VAL A 146 11.74 14.79 5.05
C VAL A 146 13.07 14.27 4.52
N LYS A 147 13.91 13.76 5.43
CA LYS A 147 15.25 13.22 5.12
C LYS A 147 15.21 11.85 4.46
N GLU A 148 14.28 10.99 4.91
CA GLU A 148 14.16 9.61 4.44
C GLU A 148 12.80 9.40 3.76
N LYS A 149 12.83 9.01 2.49
CA LYS A 149 11.61 8.86 1.69
C LYS A 149 11.51 7.42 1.19
N PHE A 150 11.14 6.49 2.08
CA PHE A 150 11.07 5.07 1.75
C PHE A 150 9.64 4.52 1.66
N THR A 151 9.42 3.59 0.74
CA THR A 151 8.24 2.71 0.70
C THR A 151 8.65 1.27 0.43
N TYR A 152 7.69 0.36 0.25
CA TYR A 152 7.94 -1.03 -0.11
C TYR A 152 7.10 -1.42 -1.31
N CYS A 153 7.68 -2.20 -2.23
CA CYS A 153 6.95 -2.70 -3.38
C CYS A 153 5.84 -3.65 -2.94
N TRP A 154 4.59 -3.33 -3.28
CA TRP A 154 3.43 -4.16 -2.96
C TRP A 154 3.47 -5.58 -3.57
N LYS A 155 4.27 -5.79 -4.63
CA LYS A 155 4.40 -7.08 -5.33
C LYS A 155 5.52 -7.96 -4.76
N CYS A 156 6.73 -7.41 -4.58
CA CYS A 156 7.93 -8.19 -4.23
C CYS A 156 8.54 -7.84 -2.86
N GLY A 157 8.02 -6.84 -2.16
CA GLY A 157 8.52 -6.44 -0.84
C GLY A 157 9.83 -5.63 -0.84
N GLN A 158 10.44 -5.35 -2.00
CA GLN A 158 11.66 -4.53 -2.09
C GLN A 158 11.45 -3.15 -1.44
N LYS A 159 12.36 -2.73 -0.54
CA LYS A 159 12.42 -1.37 0.01
C LYS A 159 12.79 -0.38 -1.10
N LEU A 160 11.94 0.62 -1.33
CA LEU A 160 12.03 1.61 -2.41
C LEU A 160 12.44 2.97 -1.85
N ASP A 161 13.42 3.60 -2.47
CA ASP A 161 13.94 4.93 -2.12
C ASP A 161 13.42 5.99 -3.11
N TRP A 162 12.76 7.00 -2.57
CA TRP A 162 12.17 8.15 -3.26
C TRP A 162 12.90 9.49 -3.00
N GLY A 163 14.08 9.45 -2.37
CA GLY A 163 14.96 10.62 -2.32
C GLY A 163 15.32 11.09 -3.73
N ASP A 164 15.83 12.32 -3.87
CA ASP A 164 16.03 13.07 -5.14
C ASP A 164 16.07 12.17 -6.38
N ILE A 165 14.93 12.16 -7.08
CA ILE A 165 14.72 11.36 -8.28
C ILE A 165 15.61 11.99 -9.34
N VAL A 166 16.69 11.28 -9.70
CA VAL A 166 17.53 11.66 -10.83
C VAL A 166 16.64 11.52 -12.07
N ASN A 167 16.30 12.66 -12.67
CA ASN A 167 15.53 12.72 -13.92
C ASN A 167 16.25 12.02 -15.06
#